data_AF-A0A8S3JGX0-F1
#
_entry.id   AF-A0A8S3JGX0-F1
#
_cell.length_a   1.000
_cell.length_b   1.000
_cell.length_c   1.000
_cell.angle_alpha   90.00
_cell.angle_beta   90.00
_cell.angle_gamma   90.00
#
_symmetry.space_group_name_H-M   'P 1'
#
loop_
_entity.id
_entity.type
_entity.pdbx_description
1 polymer ?
#
loop_
_entity_poly.entity_id
_entity_poly.type
_entity_poly.pdbx_seq_one_letter_code
_entity_poly.pdbx_strand_id
1 'polypeptide(L)'
;MLNSDCNPASSTLTDLNLSIVKEISTLIDNSDFNEARDYLTSLSEQQIYDNTWDLCTYLFELLERPSDKLCNEYEIYSEDTLTHVAQYGNPREMLIIMLEQSDKFISDKAFAFHIKLFFIILKRLPLKASIITYIDDILSLLKCHLTTVELPKITNDFAGKDLLVFNHDYRVNK
;
A
#
# COMPACT_ATOMS: atom_id res chain seq x y z
N MET A 1 -25.81 31.64 37.26
CA MET A 1 -25.52 30.19 37.27
C MET A 1 -25.11 29.80 35.86
N LEU A 2 -23.88 29.28 35.76
CA LEU A 2 -23.28 28.47 34.70
C LEU A 2 -23.14 29.06 33.28
N ASN A 3 -21.90 29.46 32.99
CA ASN A 3 -21.31 29.49 31.66
C ASN A 3 -21.48 28.13 30.99
N SER A 4 -21.93 28.15 29.73
CA SER A 4 -21.87 27.01 28.83
C SER A 4 -20.90 27.38 27.71
N ASP A 5 -19.63 27.08 27.91
CA ASP A 5 -18.59 27.20 26.90
C ASP A 5 -18.88 26.21 25.76
N CYS A 6 -19.32 26.73 24.61
CA CYS A 6 -19.32 25.99 23.36
C CYS A 6 -17.88 25.88 22.87
N ASN A 7 -17.35 24.66 22.89
CA ASN A 7 -15.99 24.33 22.48
C ASN A 7 -15.88 24.40 20.93
N PRO A 8 -15.10 25.33 20.33
CA PRO A 8 -14.98 25.46 18.87
C PRO A 8 -13.96 24.50 18.24
N ALA A 9 -13.29 23.66 19.04
CA ALA A 9 -12.19 22.82 18.59
C ALA A 9 -12.59 21.65 17.67
N SER A 10 -13.88 21.36 17.52
CA SER A 10 -14.36 20.20 16.75
C SER A 10 -14.55 20.47 15.26
N SER A 11 -14.71 21.72 14.81
CA SER A 11 -14.94 22.04 13.39
C SER A 11 -13.66 22.30 12.60
N THR A 12 -12.56 22.66 13.27
CA THR A 12 -11.30 23.03 12.61
C THR A 12 -10.45 21.83 12.16
N LEU A 13 -10.62 20.66 12.78
CA LEU A 13 -9.88 19.43 12.43
C LEU A 13 -10.44 18.76 11.16
N THR A 14 -11.74 18.85 10.93
CA THR A 14 -12.41 18.28 9.75
C THR A 14 -12.16 19.10 8.49
N ASP A 15 -12.04 20.43 8.61
CA ASP A 15 -11.70 21.33 7.49
C ASP A 15 -10.22 21.21 7.03
N LEU A 16 -9.32 20.74 7.90
CA LEU A 16 -7.91 20.55 7.57
C LEU A 16 -7.64 19.24 6.81
N ASN A 17 -8.42 18.17 7.07
CA ASN A 17 -8.23 16.86 6.44
C ASN A 17 -8.70 16.81 4.97
N LEU A 18 -9.78 17.53 4.63
CA LEU A 18 -10.24 17.73 3.25
C LEU A 18 -9.28 18.60 2.40
N SER A 19 -8.29 19.25 3.01
CA SER A 19 -7.32 20.12 2.34
C SER A 19 -6.19 19.33 1.66
N ILE A 20 -5.68 18.26 2.29
CA ILE A 20 -4.46 17.57 1.84
C ILE A 20 -4.69 16.83 0.52
N VAL A 21 -5.71 15.96 0.45
CA VAL A 21 -6.02 15.20 -0.77
C VAL A 21 -6.39 16.14 -1.92
N LYS A 22 -7.09 17.24 -1.62
CA LYS A 22 -7.46 18.24 -2.62
C LYS A 22 -6.24 18.96 -3.21
N GLU A 23 -5.27 19.32 -2.38
CA GLU A 23 -4.03 19.95 -2.82
C GLU A 23 -3.20 19.00 -3.68
N ILE A 24 -3.05 17.74 -3.24
CA ILE A 24 -2.42 16.68 -4.05
C ILE A 24 -3.16 16.51 -5.39
N SER A 25 -4.49 16.40 -5.37
CA SER A 25 -5.28 16.26 -6.60
C SER A 25 -5.07 17.42 -7.55
N THR A 26 -5.00 18.66 -7.04
CA THR A 26 -4.76 19.85 -7.86
C THR A 26 -3.39 19.80 -8.54
N LEU A 27 -2.34 19.38 -7.82
CA LEU A 27 -1.00 19.23 -8.38
C LEU A 27 -0.96 18.13 -9.45
N ILE A 28 -1.61 17.00 -9.19
CA ILE A 28 -1.69 15.88 -10.14
C ILE A 28 -2.49 16.26 -11.39
N ASP A 29 -3.59 16.99 -11.25
CA ASP A 29 -4.39 17.48 -12.38
C ASP A 29 -3.62 18.50 -13.24
N ASN A 30 -2.64 19.21 -12.65
CA ASN A 30 -1.70 20.07 -13.36
C ASN A 30 -0.47 19.32 -13.92
N SER A 31 -0.39 17.99 -13.75
CA SER A 31 0.76 17.14 -14.11
C SER A 31 2.04 17.41 -13.30
N ASP A 32 1.93 18.01 -12.12
CA ASP A 32 3.05 18.34 -11.23
C ASP A 32 3.33 17.21 -10.22
N PHE A 33 3.61 16.00 -10.72
CA PHE A 33 3.79 14.78 -9.88
C PHE A 33 4.92 14.89 -8.86
N ASN A 34 6.02 15.56 -9.22
CA ASN A 34 7.14 15.76 -8.29
C ASN A 34 6.75 16.67 -7.13
N GLU A 35 6.05 17.78 -7.40
CA GLU A 35 5.56 18.67 -6.34
C GLU A 35 4.52 17.98 -5.47
N ALA A 36 3.62 17.19 -6.06
CA ALA A 36 2.66 16.39 -5.31
C ALA A 36 3.35 15.39 -4.37
N ARG A 37 4.49 14.83 -4.78
CA ARG A 37 5.27 13.88 -3.96
C ARG A 37 6.01 14.60 -2.86
N ASP A 38 6.65 15.71 -3.20
CA ASP A 38 7.41 16.51 -2.25
C ASP A 38 6.47 17.09 -1.18
N TYR A 39 5.26 17.51 -1.57
CA TYR A 39 4.21 17.93 -0.66
C TYR A 39 3.81 16.79 0.29
N LEU A 40 3.42 15.61 -0.24
CA LEU A 40 2.99 14.48 0.58
C LEU A 40 4.10 14.02 1.55
N THR A 41 5.35 13.96 1.10
CA THR A 41 6.49 13.54 1.93
C THR A 41 6.96 14.59 2.92
N SER A 42 6.54 15.86 2.75
CA SER A 42 6.76 16.93 3.72
C SER A 42 5.76 16.95 4.88
N LEU A 43 4.64 16.20 4.77
CA LEU A 43 3.65 16.10 5.83
C LEU A 43 4.25 15.45 7.08
N SER A 44 3.79 15.89 8.25
CA SER A 44 4.16 15.23 9.50
C SER A 44 3.58 13.82 9.58
N GLU A 45 4.24 12.92 10.31
CA GLU A 45 3.74 11.55 10.51
C GLU A 45 2.31 11.53 11.06
N GLN A 46 1.96 12.50 11.93
CA GLN A 46 0.62 12.64 12.49
C GLN A 46 -0.41 13.00 11.41
N GLN A 47 -0.10 13.92 10.51
CA GLN A 47 -0.99 14.27 9.39
C GLN A 47 -1.22 13.07 8.46
N ILE A 48 -0.18 12.30 8.16
CA ILE A 48 -0.31 11.08 7.36
C ILE A 48 -1.18 10.05 8.10
N TYR A 49 -0.96 9.87 9.40
CA TYR A 49 -1.74 8.96 10.24
C TYR A 49 -3.23 9.33 10.25
N ASP A 50 -3.56 10.60 10.47
CA ASP A 50 -4.95 11.06 10.59
C ASP A 50 -5.71 11.12 9.24
N ASN A 51 -4.99 11.12 8.12
CA ASN A 51 -5.54 11.18 6.77
C ASN A 51 -5.32 9.88 5.97
N THR A 52 -4.97 8.79 6.65
CA THR A 52 -4.59 7.54 5.99
C THR A 52 -5.68 7.01 5.07
N TRP A 53 -6.94 7.01 5.54
CA TRP A 53 -8.07 6.55 4.73
C TRP A 53 -8.21 7.32 3.41
N ASP A 54 -8.26 8.64 3.48
CA ASP A 54 -8.49 9.50 2.32
C ASP A 54 -7.30 9.47 1.36
N LEU A 55 -6.06 9.51 1.88
CA LEU A 55 -4.84 9.40 1.08
C LEU A 55 -4.77 8.06 0.35
N CYS A 56 -4.95 6.94 1.05
CA CYS A 56 -4.85 5.62 0.43
C CYS A 56 -5.94 5.42 -0.62
N THR A 57 -7.18 5.79 -0.33
CA THR A 57 -8.29 5.66 -1.29
C THR A 57 -7.98 6.41 -2.59
N TYR A 58 -7.57 7.67 -2.47
CA TYR A 58 -7.20 8.49 -3.63
C TYR A 58 -6.01 7.91 -4.42
N LEU A 59 -4.95 7.46 -3.74
CA LEU A 59 -3.77 6.90 -4.41
C LEU A 59 -4.06 5.56 -5.10
N PHE A 60 -4.94 4.72 -4.55
CA PHE A 60 -5.40 3.51 -5.23
C PHE A 60 -6.27 3.84 -6.46
N GLU A 61 -7.13 4.85 -6.36
CA GLU A 61 -7.89 5.32 -7.54
C GLU A 61 -6.96 5.86 -8.64
N LEU A 62 -5.86 6.52 -8.29
CA LEU A 62 -4.85 6.95 -9.27
C LEU A 62 -4.16 5.77 -9.96
N LEU A 63 -3.86 4.67 -9.25
CA LEU A 63 -3.28 3.45 -9.83
C LEU A 63 -4.20 2.81 -10.87
N GLU A 64 -5.52 2.97 -10.73
CA GLU A 64 -6.51 2.44 -11.67
C GLU A 64 -6.70 3.32 -12.92
N ARG A 65 -6.18 4.56 -12.91
CA ARG A 65 -6.31 5.44 -14.07
C ARG A 65 -5.54 4.83 -15.26
N PRO A 66 -6.13 4.85 -16.46
CA PRO A 66 -5.47 4.32 -17.64
C PRO A 66 -4.19 5.11 -17.90
N SER A 67 -3.04 4.45 -17.78
CA SER A 67 -1.75 5.02 -18.16
C SER A 67 -1.48 4.73 -19.64
N ASP A 68 -0.96 5.73 -20.35
CA ASP A 68 -0.42 5.50 -21.68
C ASP A 68 0.83 4.62 -21.54
N LYS A 69 1.02 3.65 -22.45
CA LYS A 69 2.18 2.74 -22.43
C LYS A 69 3.55 3.45 -22.41
N LEU A 70 3.59 4.75 -22.74
CA LEU A 70 4.79 5.59 -22.77
C LEU A 70 4.97 6.44 -21.51
N CYS A 71 3.92 6.64 -20.70
CA CYS A 71 3.95 7.51 -19.54
C CYS A 71 3.22 6.85 -18.36
N ASN A 72 4.01 6.36 -17.40
CA ASN A 72 3.50 5.64 -16.24
C ASN A 72 3.60 6.47 -14.95
N GLU A 73 3.49 7.79 -15.07
CA GLU A 73 3.69 8.72 -13.95
C GLU A 73 2.69 8.49 -12.81
N TYR A 74 1.43 8.17 -13.12
CA TYR A 74 0.43 7.81 -12.11
C TYR A 74 0.84 6.58 -11.29
N GLU A 75 1.33 5.52 -11.95
CA GLU A 75 1.76 4.30 -11.25
C GLU A 75 3.01 4.57 -10.41
N ILE A 76 4.03 5.22 -10.98
CA ILE A 76 5.27 5.54 -10.26
C ILE A 76 4.97 6.41 -9.04
N TYR A 77 4.19 7.49 -9.23
CA TYR A 77 3.80 8.38 -8.15
C TYR A 77 3.03 7.65 -7.05
N SER A 78 2.03 6.85 -7.43
CA SER A 78 1.17 6.18 -6.47
C SER A 78 1.90 5.05 -5.74
N GLU A 79 2.76 4.27 -6.41
CA GLU A 79 3.56 3.23 -5.76
C GLU A 79 4.53 3.81 -4.72
N ASP A 80 5.21 4.90 -5.05
CA ASP A 80 6.16 5.58 -4.16
C ASP A 80 5.43 6.18 -2.96
N THR A 81 4.34 6.91 -3.21
CA THR A 81 3.59 7.59 -2.15
C THR A 81 2.79 6.62 -1.28
N LEU A 82 2.18 5.56 -1.82
CA LEU A 82 1.58 4.49 -1.02
C LEU A 82 2.61 3.77 -0.15
N THR A 83 3.84 3.57 -0.66
CA THR A 83 4.93 3.02 0.16
C THR A 83 5.25 3.95 1.34
N HIS A 84 5.25 5.27 1.11
CA HIS A 84 5.46 6.26 2.16
C HIS A 84 4.30 6.27 3.18
N VAL A 85 3.04 6.28 2.71
CA VAL A 85 1.86 6.18 3.60
C VAL A 85 1.90 4.86 4.39
N ALA A 86 2.35 3.74 3.80
CA ALA A 86 2.54 2.48 4.53
C ALA A 86 3.52 2.58 5.70
N GLN A 87 4.52 3.46 5.62
CA GLN A 87 5.51 3.64 6.66
C GLN A 87 5.00 4.49 7.83
N TYR A 88 4.10 5.45 7.58
CA TYR A 88 3.72 6.46 8.58
C TYR A 88 2.22 6.50 8.91
N GLY A 89 1.36 6.09 7.98
CA GLY A 89 -0.10 6.06 8.13
C GLY A 89 -0.61 5.09 9.18
N ASN A 90 -1.91 5.13 9.46
CA ASN A 90 -2.59 4.22 10.37
C ASN A 90 -2.56 2.79 9.83
N PRO A 91 -1.80 1.86 10.45
CA PRO A 91 -1.61 0.53 9.89
C PRO A 91 -2.90 -0.31 9.89
N ARG A 92 -3.90 0.02 10.73
CA ARG A 92 -5.18 -0.69 10.74
C ARG A 92 -6.06 -0.30 9.57
N GLU A 93 -6.15 1.00 9.30
CA GLU A 93 -6.91 1.52 8.16
C GLU A 93 -6.29 1.05 6.84
N MET A 94 -4.96 1.16 6.72
CA MET A 94 -4.29 0.64 5.52
C MET A 94 -4.52 -0.84 5.33
N LEU A 95 -4.49 -1.64 6.40
CA LEU A 95 -4.75 -3.07 6.27
C LEU A 95 -6.15 -3.33 5.70
N ILE A 96 -7.18 -2.65 6.22
CA ILE A 96 -8.56 -2.79 5.74
C ILE A 96 -8.64 -2.41 4.25
N ILE A 97 -8.12 -1.23 3.89
CA ILE A 97 -8.13 -0.74 2.51
C ILE A 97 -7.39 -1.72 1.59
N MET A 98 -6.21 -2.21 2.00
CA MET A 98 -5.43 -3.19 1.24
C MET A 98 -6.18 -4.49 1.01
N LEU A 99 -6.91 -4.99 2.01
CA LEU A 99 -7.76 -6.17 1.87
C LEU A 99 -8.93 -5.90 0.90
N GLU A 100 -9.56 -4.72 0.98
CA GLU A 100 -10.64 -4.32 0.06
C GLU A 100 -10.17 -4.16 -1.39
N GLN A 101 -8.94 -3.69 -1.61
CA GLN A 101 -8.38 -3.56 -2.96
C GLN A 101 -7.87 -4.89 -3.53
N SER A 102 -7.72 -5.95 -2.71
CA SER A 102 -6.97 -7.16 -3.08
C SER A 102 -7.49 -7.86 -4.35
N ASP A 103 -8.79 -7.81 -4.62
CA ASP A 103 -9.42 -8.42 -5.80
C ASP A 103 -9.09 -7.67 -7.12
N LYS A 104 -8.57 -6.44 -7.05
CA LYS A 104 -8.31 -5.61 -8.23
C LYS A 104 -6.95 -5.87 -8.88
N PHE A 105 -6.08 -6.65 -8.24
CA PHE A 105 -4.70 -6.87 -8.72
C PHE A 105 -4.59 -8.14 -9.54
N ILE A 106 -4.63 -7.98 -10.87
CA ILE A 106 -4.65 -9.09 -11.83
C ILE A 106 -3.24 -9.47 -12.30
N SER A 107 -2.25 -8.57 -12.17
CA SER A 107 -0.87 -8.82 -12.63
C SER A 107 0.06 -9.22 -11.49
N ASP A 108 1.05 -10.06 -11.80
CA ASP A 108 2.11 -10.47 -10.86
C ASP A 108 2.87 -9.27 -10.28
N LYS A 109 3.09 -8.22 -11.10
CA LYS A 109 3.75 -6.98 -10.65
C LYS A 109 2.92 -6.28 -9.56
N ALA A 110 1.63 -6.08 -9.84
CA ALA A 110 0.74 -5.40 -8.90
C ALA A 110 0.56 -6.22 -7.62
N PHE A 111 0.47 -7.54 -7.74
CA PHE A 111 0.44 -8.44 -6.59
C PHE A 111 1.72 -8.34 -5.73
N ALA A 112 2.90 -8.35 -6.35
CA ALA A 112 4.18 -8.20 -5.65
C ALA A 112 4.27 -6.86 -4.90
N PHE A 113 3.80 -5.77 -5.52
CA PHE A 113 3.69 -4.47 -4.87
C PHE A 113 2.75 -4.52 -3.65
N HIS A 114 1.59 -5.16 -3.78
CA HIS A 114 0.62 -5.30 -2.70
C HIS A 114 1.18 -6.08 -1.50
N ILE A 115 1.86 -7.19 -1.77
CA ILE A 115 2.54 -7.99 -0.74
C ILE A 115 3.62 -7.17 -0.02
N LYS A 116 4.40 -6.36 -0.76
CA LYS A 116 5.39 -5.46 -0.16
C LYS A 116 4.72 -4.50 0.85
N LEU A 117 3.59 -3.90 0.50
CA LEU A 117 2.84 -3.02 1.41
C LEU A 117 2.31 -3.77 2.63
N PHE A 118 1.72 -4.96 2.46
CA PHE A 118 1.29 -5.79 3.60
C PHE A 118 2.41 -6.06 4.59
N PHE A 119 3.64 -6.35 4.13
CA PHE A 119 4.78 -6.54 5.02
C PHE A 119 5.16 -5.28 5.80
N ILE A 120 5.07 -4.10 5.20
CA ILE A 120 5.33 -2.84 5.90
C ILE A 120 4.28 -2.62 6.99
N ILE A 121 3.00 -2.82 6.66
CA ILE A 121 1.86 -2.65 7.58
C ILE A 121 1.94 -3.64 8.75
N LEU A 122 2.14 -4.94 8.46
CA LEU A 122 2.20 -6.00 9.48
C LEU A 122 3.30 -5.75 10.52
N LYS A 123 4.46 -5.23 10.10
CA LYS A 123 5.56 -4.89 11.02
C LYS A 123 5.19 -3.80 12.03
N ARG A 124 4.19 -2.97 11.71
CA ARG A 124 3.77 -1.82 12.53
C ARG A 124 2.53 -2.13 13.38
N LEU A 125 1.81 -3.23 13.09
CA LEU A 125 0.64 -3.60 13.87
C LEU A 125 1.05 -4.13 15.27
N PRO A 126 0.39 -3.69 16.34
CA PRO A 126 0.72 -4.14 17.69
C PRO A 126 0.34 -5.61 17.88
N LEU A 127 1.31 -6.46 18.24
CA LEU A 127 1.17 -7.90 18.50
C LEU A 127 0.01 -8.19 19.48
N LYS A 128 -1.18 -8.45 18.92
CA LYS A 128 -2.42 -8.81 19.62
C LYS A 128 -3.06 -10.00 18.91
N ALA A 129 -3.93 -10.74 19.58
CA ALA A 129 -4.61 -11.90 19.01
C ALA A 129 -5.30 -11.61 17.66
N SER A 130 -5.81 -10.39 17.47
CA SER A 130 -6.42 -9.94 16.21
C SER A 130 -5.46 -9.94 15.00
N ILE A 131 -4.14 -9.88 15.21
CA ILE A 131 -3.16 -9.98 14.11
C ILE A 131 -3.14 -11.38 13.51
N ILE A 132 -3.46 -12.42 14.28
CA ILE A 132 -3.48 -13.79 13.76
C ILE A 132 -4.52 -13.90 12.66
N THR A 133 -5.73 -13.36 12.88
CA THR A 133 -6.79 -13.32 11.87
C THR A 133 -6.34 -12.59 10.61
N TYR A 134 -5.71 -11.42 10.75
CA TYR A 134 -5.21 -10.67 9.60
C TYR A 134 -4.09 -11.39 8.84
N ILE A 135 -3.22 -12.11 9.55
CA ILE A 135 -2.19 -12.95 8.91
C ILE A 135 -2.85 -14.09 8.13
N ASP A 136 -3.88 -14.74 8.70
CA ASP A 136 -4.61 -15.82 8.02
C ASP A 136 -5.33 -15.32 6.76
N ASP A 137 -5.89 -14.11 6.78
CA ASP A 137 -6.51 -13.47 5.62
C ASP A 137 -5.47 -13.19 4.52
N ILE A 138 -4.32 -12.60 4.88
CA ILE A 138 -3.22 -12.34 3.94
C ILE A 138 -2.65 -13.65 3.36
N LEU A 139 -2.51 -14.70 4.18
CA LEU A 139 -2.08 -16.02 3.72
C LEU A 139 -3.09 -16.64 2.75
N SER A 140 -4.39 -16.41 2.97
CA SER A 140 -5.44 -16.89 2.09
C SER A 140 -5.40 -16.19 0.73
N LEU A 141 -5.19 -14.86 0.72
CA LEU A 141 -4.95 -14.09 -0.50
C LEU A 141 -3.72 -14.59 -1.26
N LEU A 142 -2.61 -14.84 -0.55
CA LEU A 142 -1.39 -15.38 -1.16
C LEU A 142 -1.61 -16.75 -1.80
N LYS A 143 -2.33 -17.65 -1.12
CA LYS A 143 -2.67 -18.96 -1.68
C LYS A 143 -3.55 -18.83 -2.92
N CYS A 144 -4.54 -17.96 -2.90
CA CYS A 144 -5.41 -17.70 -4.04
C CYS A 144 -4.59 -17.26 -5.26
N HIS A 145 -3.73 -16.25 -5.09
CA HIS A 145 -2.88 -15.78 -6.20
C HIS A 145 -1.92 -16.86 -6.71
N LEU A 146 -1.27 -17.62 -5.81
CA LEU A 146 -0.39 -18.72 -6.22
C LEU A 146 -1.11 -19.82 -7.02
N THR A 147 -2.40 -20.03 -6.80
CA THR A 147 -3.18 -20.97 -7.62
C THR A 147 -3.51 -20.46 -9.01
N THR A 148 -3.49 -19.13 -9.22
CA THR A 148 -3.77 -18.50 -10.51
C THR A 148 -2.52 -18.21 -11.34
N VAL A 149 -1.33 -18.18 -10.71
CA VAL A 149 -0.05 -18.02 -11.40
C VAL A 149 0.26 -19.29 -12.19
N GLU A 150 0.36 -19.18 -13.52
CA GLU A 150 0.85 -20.28 -14.36
C GLU A 150 2.32 -20.53 -14.03
N LEU A 151 2.61 -21.68 -13.42
CA LEU A 151 3.99 -22.11 -13.23
C LEU A 151 4.66 -22.27 -14.59
N PRO A 152 5.89 -21.76 -14.78
CA PRO A 152 6.62 -21.96 -16.02
C PRO A 152 6.68 -23.47 -16.29
N LYS A 153 6.22 -23.88 -17.47
CA LYS A 153 6.32 -25.29 -17.88
C LYS A 153 7.80 -25.65 -17.83
N ILE A 154 8.16 -26.53 -16.91
CA ILE A 154 9.47 -27.16 -16.91
C ILE A 154 9.48 -28.06 -18.15
N THR A 155 9.88 -27.50 -19.28
CA THR A 155 10.24 -28.29 -20.45
C THR A 155 11.49 -29.06 -20.05
N ASN A 156 11.41 -30.39 -20.02
CA ASN A 156 12.54 -31.29 -19.77
C ASN A 156 13.63 -31.24 -20.86
N ASP A 157 13.73 -30.14 -21.61
CA ASP A 157 14.83 -29.83 -22.51
C ASP A 157 15.99 -29.22 -21.71
N PHE A 158 16.34 -29.84 -20.58
CA PHE A 158 17.59 -29.55 -19.90
C PHE A 158 18.73 -30.17 -20.71
N ALA A 159 19.36 -29.34 -21.53
CA ALA A 159 20.68 -29.65 -22.10
C ALA A 159 21.74 -29.61 -20.99
N GLY A 160 21.72 -30.61 -20.09
CA GLY A 160 22.87 -31.15 -19.35
C GLY A 160 23.82 -30.23 -18.55
N LYS A 161 23.60 -28.92 -18.41
CA LYS A 161 24.55 -28.05 -17.69
C LYS A 161 23.97 -26.93 -16.82
N ASP A 162 22.66 -26.66 -16.87
CA ASP A 162 22.06 -25.66 -15.99
C ASP A 162 21.39 -26.34 -14.79
N LEU A 163 22.22 -26.77 -13.85
CA LEU A 163 21.77 -27.11 -12.50
C LEU A 163 21.22 -25.84 -11.85
N LEU A 164 19.90 -25.80 -11.66
CA LEU A 164 19.24 -24.90 -10.72
C LEU A 164 19.81 -25.18 -9.33
N VAL A 165 20.80 -24.38 -8.91
CA VAL A 165 21.32 -24.39 -7.55
C VAL A 165 20.27 -23.73 -6.66
N PHE A 166 19.28 -24.51 -6.24
CA PHE A 166 18.54 -24.22 -5.02
C PHE A 166 19.50 -24.45 -3.86
N ASN A 167 20.11 -23.38 -3.34
CA ASN A 167 20.82 -23.43 -2.06
C ASN A 167 19.81 -23.75 -0.96
N HIS A 168 19.61 -25.04 -0.71
CA HIS A 168 19.06 -25.51 0.55
C HIS A 168 20.12 -25.25 1.64
N ASP A 169 19.93 -24.16 2.37
CA ASP A 169 20.64 -23.88 3.62
C ASP A 169 20.25 -24.97 4.64
N TYR A 170 21.00 -26.07 4.64
CA TYR A 170 20.96 -27.07 5.69
C TYR A 170 21.55 -26.44 6.95
N ARG A 171 20.69 -25.97 7.86
CA ARG A 171 21.07 -25.81 9.27
C ARG A 171 21.40 -27.18 9.84
N VAL A 172 22.68 -27.55 9.81
CA VAL A 172 23.21 -28.66 10.59
C VAL A 172 23.56 -28.10 11.97
N ASN A 173 22.76 -28.47 12.97
CA ASN A 173 23.14 -28.38 14.37
C ASN A 173 24.42 -29.20 14.59
N LYS A 174 25.45 -28.58 15.17
CA LYS A 174 26.42 -29.22 16.07
C LYS A 174 26.78 -28.26 17.19
#